data_AF-A0AAV7KZ88-F1
#
_entry.id   AF-A0AAV7KZ88-F1
#
_cell.length_a   1.000
_cell.length_b   1.000
_cell.length_c   1.000
_cell.angle_alpha   90.00
_cell.angle_beta   90.00
_cell.angle_gamma   90.00
#
_symmetry.space_group_name_H-M   'P 1'
#
loop_
_entity.id
_entity.type
_entity.pdbx_description
1 polymer ?
#
loop_
_entity_poly.entity_id
_entity_poly.type
_entity_poly.pdbx_seq_one_letter_code
_entity_poly.pdbx_strand_id
1 'polypeptide(L)'
;MVFDYRDTDAILQAAYMHGDHTYENATIRFFPDFTLQVQCQRRSFDKVKKVLRSKDIKYMVLFPARLRVVTEGKSWFFATPAEAWDWVGHNRKTLPRGHKDKSCHRPANQRRTGTISNKCIGPGSF
;
A
#
# COMPACT_ATOMS: atom_id res chain seq x y z
N MET A 1 -1.79 27.87 -11.37
CA MET A 1 -2.78 26.79 -11.51
C MET A 1 -2.19 25.58 -10.78
N VAL A 2 -2.75 25.21 -9.63
CA VAL A 2 -2.29 24.05 -8.85
C VAL A 2 -3.40 23.03 -8.93
N PHE A 3 -3.09 21.84 -9.45
CA PHE A 3 -4.02 20.72 -9.44
C PHE A 3 -4.09 20.21 -8.00
N ASP A 4 -5.25 20.32 -7.35
CA ASP A 4 -5.40 19.90 -5.95
C ASP A 4 -5.44 18.37 -5.89
N TYR A 5 -4.89 17.79 -4.81
CA TYR A 5 -4.94 16.34 -4.64
C TYR A 5 -6.39 15.83 -4.57
N ARG A 6 -7.32 16.65 -4.09
CA ARG A 6 -8.74 16.30 -3.99
C ARG A 6 -9.35 16.01 -5.36
N ASP A 7 -8.94 16.75 -6.39
CA ASP A 7 -9.43 16.54 -7.75
C ASP A 7 -8.90 15.22 -8.30
N THR A 8 -7.61 14.92 -8.07
CA THR A 8 -7.04 13.60 -8.42
C THR A 8 -7.76 12.46 -7.72
N ASP A 9 -8.08 12.62 -6.43
CA ASP A 9 -8.72 11.59 -5.61
C ASP A 9 -10.17 11.37 -6.03
N ALA A 10 -10.90 12.43 -6.34
CA ALA A 10 -12.26 12.37 -6.87
C ALA A 10 -12.31 11.65 -8.22
N ILE A 11 -11.38 11.94 -9.13
CA ILE A 11 -11.28 11.26 -10.43
C ILE A 11 -10.97 9.77 -10.23
N LEU A 12 -10.00 9.44 -9.38
CA LEU A 12 -9.66 8.04 -9.08
C LEU A 12 -10.83 7.29 -8.42
N GLN A 13 -11.55 7.94 -7.50
CA GLN A 13 -12.71 7.36 -6.86
C GLN A 13 -13.82 7.10 -7.88
N ALA A 14 -14.14 8.07 -8.73
CA ALA A 14 -15.10 7.89 -9.82
C ALA A 14 -14.68 6.73 -10.73
N ALA A 15 -13.41 6.68 -11.13
CA ALA A 15 -12.88 5.60 -11.95
C ALA A 15 -13.08 4.22 -11.29
N TYR A 16 -12.82 4.09 -9.99
CA TYR A 16 -13.04 2.82 -9.28
C TYR A 16 -14.51 2.45 -9.12
N MET A 17 -15.41 3.42 -8.92
CA MET A 17 -16.84 3.16 -8.79
C MET A 17 -17.46 2.68 -10.11
N HIS A 18 -16.98 3.20 -11.23
CA HIS A 18 -17.48 2.85 -12.57
C HIS A 18 -16.88 1.57 -13.14
N GLY A 19 -15.70 1.12 -12.65
CA GLY A 19 -15.09 -0.14 -13.06
C GLY A 19 -14.25 -0.03 -14.33
N ASP A 20 -14.62 -0.73 -15.39
CA ASP A 20 -13.87 -0.75 -16.66
C ASP A 20 -14.19 0.48 -17.51
N HIS A 21 -13.15 1.20 -17.94
CA HIS A 21 -13.28 2.37 -18.82
C HIS A 21 -12.82 2.00 -20.22
N THR A 22 -13.63 2.30 -21.23
CA THR A 22 -13.27 2.09 -22.64
C THR A 22 -13.28 3.41 -23.39
N TYR A 23 -12.19 3.72 -24.10
CA TYR A 23 -12.09 4.86 -25.00
C TYR A 23 -11.57 4.36 -26.34
N GLU A 24 -12.26 4.67 -27.44
CA GLU A 24 -11.86 4.24 -28.79
C GLU A 24 -11.53 2.73 -28.88
N ASN A 25 -12.36 1.89 -28.26
CA ASN A 25 -12.19 0.44 -28.21
C ASN A 25 -10.96 -0.07 -27.41
N ALA A 26 -10.27 0.81 -26.67
CA ALA A 26 -9.17 0.46 -25.77
C ALA A 26 -9.59 0.58 -24.30
N THR A 27 -9.21 -0.41 -23.47
CA THR A 27 -9.46 -0.38 -22.03
C THR A 27 -8.46 0.51 -21.31
N ILE A 28 -8.94 1.59 -20.70
CA ILE A 28 -8.16 2.51 -19.90
C ILE A 28 -8.27 2.13 -18.43
N ARG A 29 -7.15 2.17 -17.71
CA ARG A 29 -7.09 1.97 -16.26
C ARG A 29 -6.40 3.14 -15.60
N PHE A 30 -7.04 3.65 -14.55
CA PHE A 30 -6.49 4.74 -13.76
C PHE A 30 -5.76 4.18 -12.54
N PHE A 31 -4.54 4.64 -12.31
CA PHE A 31 -3.74 4.28 -11.15
C PHE A 31 -3.24 5.53 -10.45
N PRO A 32 -3.22 5.56 -9.11
CA PRO A 32 -2.55 6.62 -8.36
C PRO A 32 -1.04 6.62 -8.63
N ASP A 33 -0.46 7.81 -8.74
CA ASP A 33 0.98 7.96 -8.91
C ASP A 33 1.71 7.81 -7.55
N PHE A 34 2.61 6.84 -7.48
CA PHE A 34 3.42 6.56 -6.30
C PHE A 34 4.90 6.57 -6.65
N THR A 35 5.71 7.10 -5.75
CA THR A 35 7.17 6.96 -5.85
C THR A 35 7.58 5.48 -5.84
N LEU A 36 8.69 5.15 -6.50
CA LEU A 36 9.20 3.78 -6.59
C LEU A 36 9.38 3.13 -5.21
N GLN A 37 9.81 3.91 -4.21
CA GLN A 37 9.96 3.43 -2.84
C GLN A 37 8.62 2.97 -2.25
N VAL A 38 7.55 3.75 -2.41
CA VAL A 38 6.21 3.40 -1.94
C VAL A 38 5.67 2.20 -2.70
N GLN A 39 5.91 2.11 -4.01
CA GLN A 39 5.53 0.95 -4.80
C GLN A 39 6.24 -0.33 -4.34
N CYS A 40 7.56 -0.30 -4.11
CA CYS A 40 8.29 -1.47 -3.62
C CYS A 40 7.80 -1.88 -2.22
N GLN A 41 7.51 -0.92 -1.33
CA GLN A 41 6.91 -1.22 -0.03
C GLN A 41 5.54 -1.88 -0.17
N ARG A 42 4.65 -1.37 -1.03
CA ARG A 42 3.34 -1.99 -1.31
C ARG A 42 3.48 -3.40 -1.88
N ARG A 43 4.45 -3.62 -2.76
CA ARG A 43 4.76 -4.94 -3.35
C ARG A 43 5.27 -5.93 -2.32
N SER A 44 5.98 -5.47 -1.28
CA SER A 44 6.46 -6.34 -0.19
C SER A 44 5.32 -7.06 0.54
N PHE A 45 4.12 -6.48 0.56
CA PHE A 45 2.91 -7.10 1.13
C PHE A 45 2.22 -8.11 0.20
N ASP A 46 2.69 -8.34 -1.02
CA ASP A 46 2.03 -9.23 -1.99
C ASP A 46 1.85 -10.66 -1.47
N LYS A 47 2.87 -11.20 -0.80
CA LYS A 47 2.79 -12.56 -0.25
C LYS A 47 1.76 -12.63 0.89
N VAL A 48 1.70 -11.62 1.76
CA VAL A 48 0.70 -11.51 2.84
C VAL A 48 -0.70 -11.40 2.24
N LYS A 49 -0.90 -10.57 1.21
CA LYS A 49 -2.18 -10.42 0.52
C LYS A 49 -2.67 -11.74 -0.08
N LYS A 50 -1.79 -12.56 -0.65
CA LYS A 50 -2.17 -13.89 -1.17
C LYS A 50 -2.74 -14.77 -0.06
N VAL A 51 -2.07 -14.83 1.09
CA VAL A 51 -2.55 -15.62 2.24
C VAL A 51 -3.86 -15.08 2.80
N LEU A 52 -3.99 -13.75 2.92
CA LEU A 52 -5.24 -13.14 3.38
C LEU A 52 -6.42 -13.42 2.44
N ARG A 53 -6.19 -13.40 1.11
CA ARG A 53 -7.19 -13.82 0.12
C ARG A 53 -7.58 -15.29 0.28
N SER A 54 -6.61 -16.18 0.48
CA SER A 54 -6.89 -17.61 0.69
C SER A 54 -7.68 -17.88 1.97
N LYS A 55 -7.58 -17.02 2.99
CA LYS A 55 -8.33 -17.10 4.26
C LYS A 55 -9.66 -16.32 4.23
N ASP A 56 -10.05 -15.74 3.10
CA ASP A 56 -11.23 -14.86 2.94
C ASP A 56 -11.28 -13.68 3.94
N ILE A 57 -10.12 -13.17 4.35
CA ILE A 57 -10.06 -12.04 5.29
C ILE A 57 -10.09 -10.73 4.52
N LYS A 58 -11.00 -9.84 4.88
CA LYS A 58 -11.08 -8.49 4.30
C LYS A 58 -9.85 -7.66 4.69
N TYR A 59 -9.18 -7.10 3.70
CA TYR A 59 -8.04 -6.22 3.91
C TYR A 59 -8.05 -5.03 2.94
N MET A 60 -7.32 -3.99 3.29
CA MET A 60 -7.07 -2.82 2.45
C MET A 60 -5.65 -2.31 2.66
N VAL A 61 -5.02 -1.80 1.60
CA VAL A 61 -3.70 -1.15 1.69
C VAL A 61 -3.91 0.35 1.65
N LEU A 62 -3.67 1.02 2.77
CA LEU A 62 -3.74 2.47 2.89
C LEU A 62 -2.46 3.14 2.38
N PHE A 63 -2.62 4.39 1.94
CA PHE A 63 -1.50 5.26 1.66
C PHE A 63 -0.68 5.55 2.94
N PRO A 64 0.67 5.61 2.85
CA PRO A 64 1.51 5.26 1.70
C PRO A 64 1.62 3.75 1.47
N ALA A 65 1.90 2.94 2.51
CA ALA A 65 2.02 1.48 2.40
C ALA A 65 1.66 0.78 3.74
N ARG A 66 0.45 1.02 4.25
CA ARG A 66 -0.02 0.43 5.52
C ARG A 66 -1.10 -0.61 5.25
N LEU A 67 -0.94 -1.84 5.75
CA LEU A 67 -1.94 -2.89 5.57
C LEU A 67 -2.96 -2.83 6.71
N ARG A 68 -4.23 -2.61 6.39
CA ARG A 68 -5.35 -2.76 7.33
C ARG A 68 -6.05 -4.08 7.09
N VAL A 69 -6.22 -4.84 8.16
CA VAL A 69 -6.94 -6.11 8.16
C VAL A 69 -8.16 -5.97 9.05
N VAL A 70 -9.32 -6.43 8.58
CA VAL A 70 -10.57 -6.37 9.34
C VAL A 70 -10.98 -7.78 9.73
N THR A 71 -11.00 -8.05 11.04
CA THR A 71 -11.38 -9.35 11.61
C THR A 71 -12.40 -9.11 12.71
N GLU A 72 -13.57 -9.74 12.64
CA GLU A 72 -14.60 -9.73 13.72
C GLU A 72 -14.88 -8.32 14.30
N GLY A 73 -14.99 -7.32 13.41
CA GLY A 73 -15.26 -5.92 13.80
C GLY A 73 -14.06 -5.14 14.35
N LYS A 74 -12.87 -5.75 14.45
CA LYS A 74 -11.61 -5.06 14.81
C LYS A 74 -10.77 -4.83 13.56
N SER A 75 -10.26 -3.60 13.44
CA SER A 75 -9.29 -3.24 12.41
C SER A 75 -7.87 -3.24 12.98
N TRP A 76 -7.00 -4.03 12.37
CA TRP A 76 -5.57 -4.10 12.65
C TRP A 76 -4.81 -3.32 11.58
N PHE A 77 -3.73 -2.65 11.96
CA PHE A 77 -2.90 -1.86 11.05
C PHE A 77 -1.45 -2.33 11.17
N PHE A 78 -0.83 -2.64 10.03
CA PHE A 78 0.55 -3.11 9.95
C PHE A 78 1.37 -2.16 9.07
N ALA A 79 2.55 -1.78 9.54
CA ALA A 79 3.50 -0.95 8.79
C ALA A 79 4.56 -1.80 8.09
N THR A 80 4.91 -2.96 8.66
CA THR A 80 5.88 -3.89 8.08
C THR A 80 5.23 -5.23 7.69
N PRO A 81 5.73 -5.89 6.64
CA PRO A 81 5.23 -7.20 6.22
C PRO A 81 5.55 -8.29 7.24
N ALA A 82 6.64 -8.16 8.00
CA ALA A 82 7.02 -9.13 9.04
C ALA A 82 5.99 -9.20 10.17
N GLU A 83 5.51 -8.06 10.67
CA GLU A 83 4.42 -8.00 11.66
C GLU A 83 3.15 -8.65 11.14
N ALA A 84 2.82 -8.43 9.86
CA ALA A 84 1.63 -9.01 9.26
C ALA A 84 1.76 -10.54 9.12
N TRP A 85 2.95 -11.05 8.80
CA TRP A 85 3.21 -12.49 8.76
C TRP A 85 3.10 -13.14 10.13
N ASP A 86 3.69 -12.51 11.14
CA ASP A 86 3.61 -12.97 12.51
C ASP A 86 2.15 -13.07 12.97
N TRP A 87 1.34 -12.05 12.66
CA TRP A 87 -0.09 -12.04 12.94
C TRP A 87 -0.86 -13.17 12.21
N VAL A 88 -0.50 -13.47 10.97
CA VAL A 88 -1.12 -14.55 10.18
C VAL A 88 -0.80 -15.94 10.76
N GLY A 89 0.38 -16.10 11.37
CA GLY A 89 0.82 -17.33 12.04
C GLY A 89 0.23 -17.48 13.46
N HIS A 90 0.23 -16.40 14.25
CA HIS A 90 -0.29 -16.37 15.61
C HIS A 90 -1.79 -16.08 15.62
N ASN A 91 -2.59 -17.06 15.17
CA ASN A 91 -4.02 -17.05 15.39
C ASN A 91 -4.32 -17.32 16.87
N ARG A 92 -4.18 -16.30 17.74
CA ARG A 92 -4.87 -16.11 19.03
C ARG A 92 -4.32 -14.88 19.79
N LYS A 93 -5.05 -13.78 19.66
CA LYS A 93 -5.15 -12.65 20.61
C LYS A 93 -3.92 -11.73 20.75
N THR A 94 -4.14 -10.54 20.19
CA THR A 94 -3.68 -9.19 20.57
C THR A 94 -2.18 -8.86 20.47
N LEU A 95 -1.86 -7.96 19.53
CA LEU A 95 -0.80 -6.97 19.73
C LEU A 95 -1.34 -5.54 19.44
N PRO A 96 -0.81 -4.51 20.12
CA PRO A 96 -1.60 -3.37 20.57
C PRO A 96 -1.83 -2.26 19.54
N ARG A 97 -2.73 -1.37 19.96
CA ARG A 97 -3.12 -0.11 19.34
C ARG A 97 -1.89 0.77 19.09
N GLY A 98 -1.75 1.22 17.85
CA GLY A 98 -1.08 2.45 17.47
C GLY A 98 0.43 2.47 17.72
N HIS A 99 1.21 2.13 16.69
CA HIS A 99 2.54 2.69 16.58
C HIS A 99 2.38 4.22 16.39
N LYS A 100 2.73 5.01 17.43
CA LYS A 100 2.87 6.45 17.26
C LYS A 100 4.13 6.66 16.43
N ASP A 101 3.96 7.05 15.17
CA ASP A 101 5.05 7.57 14.35
C ASP A 101 5.59 8.85 15.01
N LYS A 102 6.55 8.71 15.93
CA LYS A 102 7.43 9.82 16.32
C LYS A 102 8.50 9.95 15.23
N SER A 103 8.09 10.36 14.04
CA SER A 103 9.00 10.67 12.94
C SER A 103 8.44 11.79 12.06
N CYS A 104 8.06 12.89 12.71
CA CYS A 104 8.09 14.21 12.09
C CYS A 104 9.05 15.11 12.86
N HIS A 105 10.24 14.62 13.19
CA HIS A 105 11.39 15.52 13.21
C HIS A 105 11.95 15.48 11.80
N ARG A 106 11.68 16.53 11.02
CA ARG A 106 12.44 16.86 9.81
C ARG A 106 13.91 16.83 10.21
N PRO A 107 14.72 15.82 9.82
CA PRO A 107 16.14 15.94 10.03
C PRO A 107 16.63 16.91 8.95
N ALA A 108 17.02 18.09 9.40
CA ALA A 108 17.82 18.99 8.58
C ALA A 108 19.11 18.25 8.21
N ASN A 109 19.38 18.19 6.90
CA ASN A 109 20.71 18.14 6.30
C ASN A 109 21.70 17.07 6.81
N GLN A 110 21.94 16.04 5.98
CA GLN A 110 23.32 15.63 5.72
C GLN A 110 23.44 14.86 4.40
N ARG A 111 24.14 15.50 3.45
CA ARG A 111 24.71 14.88 2.25
C ARG A 111 25.67 13.77 2.69
N ARG A 112 25.45 12.52 2.28
CA ARG A 112 26.54 11.56 2.02
C ARG A 112 26.17 10.62 0.87
N THR A 113 27.11 10.57 -0.07
CA THR A 113 27.27 9.68 -1.21
C THR A 113 27.16 8.20 -0.83
N GLY A 114 26.47 7.41 -1.66
CA GLY A 114 26.45 5.95 -1.51
C GLY A 114 25.45 5.26 -2.43
N THR A 115 25.96 4.74 -3.54
CA THR A 115 25.45 3.62 -4.38
C THR A 115 23.96 3.31 -4.33
N ILE A 116 23.23 3.81 -5.34
CA ILE A 116 21.87 3.40 -5.66
C ILE A 116 21.92 1.97 -6.24
N SER A 117 21.75 0.94 -5.40
CA SER A 117 21.41 -0.40 -5.89
C SER A 117 19.92 -0.46 -6.17
N ASN A 118 19.53 -0.04 -7.38
CA ASN A 118 18.20 -0.24 -7.91
C ASN A 118 18.02 -1.70 -8.31
N LYS A 119 17.31 -2.48 -7.49
CA LYS A 119 16.79 -3.77 -7.94
C LYS A 119 15.43 -4.09 -7.34
N CYS A 120 14.41 -3.40 -7.85
CA CYS A 120 13.03 -3.92 -7.90
C CYS A 120 12.75 -4.40 -9.34
N ILE A 121 13.54 -5.33 -9.88
CA ILE A 121 13.19 -6.04 -11.12
C ILE A 121 12.22 -7.15 -10.73
N GLY A 122 10.92 -6.91 -10.89
CA GLY A 122 9.92 -7.98 -10.98
C GLY A 122 9.79 -8.39 -12.44
N PRO A 123 9.55 -9.68 -12.76
CA PRO A 123 9.37 -10.11 -14.14
C PRO A 123 8.12 -9.42 -14.70
N GLY A 124 8.30 -8.75 -15.84
CA GLY A 124 7.21 -8.30 -16.68
C GLY A 124 6.43 -9.51 -17.18
N SER A 125 5.12 -9.38 -17.19
CA SER A 125 4.26 -10.16 -18.06
C SER A 125 3.27 -9.16 -18.63
N PHE A 126 3.45 -8.92 -19.92
CA PHE A 126 2.58 -8.14 -20.80
C PHE A 126 1.14 -8.67 -20.75
#